data_AF-A0A6J4UZW8-F1
#
_entry.id   AF-A0A6J4UZW8-F1
#
_cell.length_a   1.000
_cell.length_b   1.000
_cell.length_c   1.000
_cell.angle_alpha   90.00
_cell.angle_beta   90.00
_cell.angle_gamma   90.00
#
_symmetry.space_group_name_H-M   'P 1'
#
loop_
_entity.id
_entity.type
_entity.pdbx_description
1 polymer ?
#
loop_
_entity_poly.entity_id
_entity_poly.type
_entity_poly.pdbx_seq_one_letter_code
_entity_poly.pdbx_strand_id
1 'polypeptide(L)'
;DKKYREIFEPLPLPATHVGYNDAEALGAALTDETAAVVLEPLQGEGGIHPADAEYLERVRRITHERGILLIADEIQSGFRTGAPFVTVAAGVTPDIIVTAKALANGFPIGLTLVTEEISAALPGGAHGSTFGGNPLAARAAVETLRIFRDDDLYTRAGTLGSQIMERITDLGSPRVRAVRGKGLMIGIELKQKATPVLRGLQERGVLALPAGNLVVRLLPPMIWEQAQVDELMLALEGVLAVDQ
;
A
#
# COMPACT_ATOMS: atom_id res chain seq x y z
N ASP A 1 15.32 1.62 3.59
CA ASP A 1 16.36 1.01 4.46
C ASP A 1 17.67 0.93 3.68
N LYS A 2 18.78 1.43 4.25
CA LYS A 2 20.08 1.52 3.54
C LYS A 2 20.63 0.15 3.16
N LYS A 3 20.34 -0.89 3.94
CA LYS A 3 20.88 -2.25 3.72
C LYS A 3 20.52 -2.84 2.34
N TYR A 4 19.41 -2.42 1.74
CA TYR A 4 18.97 -2.92 0.43
C TYR A 4 19.68 -2.26 -0.74
N ARG A 5 20.31 -1.09 -0.53
CA ARG A 5 20.93 -0.28 -1.59
C ARG A 5 22.46 -0.19 -1.49
N GLU A 6 23.01 -0.32 -0.28
CA GLU A 6 24.44 -0.12 0.02
C GLU A 6 25.36 -0.99 -0.85
N ILE A 7 25.00 -2.26 -1.07
CA ILE A 7 25.81 -3.18 -1.90
C ILE A 7 25.81 -2.86 -3.39
N PHE A 8 24.96 -1.92 -3.83
CA PHE A 8 24.81 -1.50 -5.23
C PHE A 8 25.24 -0.05 -5.46
N GLU A 9 25.85 0.60 -4.46
CA GLU A 9 26.30 1.99 -4.61
C GLU A 9 27.53 2.11 -5.53
N PRO A 10 27.66 3.20 -6.31
CA PRO A 10 26.73 4.33 -6.39
C PRO A 10 25.47 4.03 -7.22
N LEU A 11 24.32 4.52 -6.76
CA LEU A 11 23.06 4.40 -7.49
C LEU A 11 23.01 5.41 -8.66
N PRO A 12 22.43 5.03 -9.82
CA PRO A 12 22.37 5.90 -10.99
C PRO A 12 21.38 7.07 -10.83
N LEU A 13 20.42 6.96 -9.91
CA LEU A 13 19.46 8.00 -9.59
C LEU A 13 19.73 8.51 -8.18
N PRO A 14 20.22 9.76 -8.01
CA PRO A 14 20.38 10.35 -6.69
C PRO A 14 19.00 10.54 -6.05
N ALA A 15 18.88 10.21 -4.76
CA ALA A 15 17.62 10.32 -4.02
C ALA A 15 17.85 10.80 -2.58
N THR A 16 17.13 11.84 -2.19
CA THR A 16 17.05 12.33 -0.81
C THR A 16 15.85 11.69 -0.11
N HIS A 17 16.05 11.22 1.12
CA HIS A 17 14.99 10.59 1.92
C HIS A 17 14.63 11.50 3.10
N VAL A 18 13.34 11.69 3.34
CA VAL A 18 12.80 12.48 4.45
C VAL A 18 11.89 11.62 5.34
N GLY A 19 11.51 12.14 6.50
CA GLY A 19 10.51 11.48 7.35
C GLY A 19 9.18 11.30 6.63
N TYR A 20 8.52 10.15 6.86
CA TYR A 20 7.17 9.93 6.33
C TYR A 20 6.16 10.77 7.13
N ASN A 21 5.10 11.24 6.47
CA ASN A 21 4.15 12.23 7.02
C ASN A 21 4.80 13.55 7.51
N ASP A 22 5.99 13.88 7.02
CA ASP A 22 6.68 15.14 7.37
C ASP A 22 6.78 16.05 6.13
N ALA A 23 5.74 16.86 5.92
CA ALA A 23 5.68 17.78 4.79
C ALA A 23 6.68 18.94 4.91
N GLU A 24 7.09 19.32 6.13
CA GLU A 24 8.07 20.37 6.35
C GLU A 24 9.47 19.88 5.97
N ALA A 25 9.88 18.71 6.45
CA ALA A 25 11.12 18.08 6.05
C ALA A 25 11.17 17.80 4.55
N LEU A 26 10.05 17.38 3.95
CA LEU A 26 9.95 17.27 2.49
C LEU A 26 10.22 18.62 1.83
N GLY A 27 9.46 19.67 2.18
CA GLY A 27 9.61 21.00 1.58
C GLY A 27 11.01 21.59 1.72
N ALA A 28 11.70 21.33 2.83
CA ALA A 28 13.08 21.74 3.08
C ALA A 28 14.11 20.96 2.26
N ALA A 29 13.82 19.71 1.89
CA ALA A 29 14.72 18.88 1.09
C ALA A 29 14.62 19.14 -0.43
N LEU A 30 13.54 19.77 -0.90
CA LEU A 30 13.33 20.08 -2.32
C LEU A 30 14.19 21.24 -2.78
N THR A 31 14.91 21.03 -3.89
CA THR A 31 15.74 22.02 -4.58
C THR A 31 15.22 22.26 -6.01
N ASP A 32 15.77 23.26 -6.69
CA ASP A 32 15.46 23.54 -8.11
C ASP A 32 15.87 22.40 -9.06
N GLU A 33 16.74 21.48 -8.61
CA GLU A 33 17.16 20.30 -9.37
C GLU A 33 16.24 19.08 -9.14
N THR A 34 15.23 19.21 -8.28
CA THR A 34 14.36 18.08 -7.93
C THR A 34 13.36 17.78 -9.04
N ALA A 35 13.49 16.63 -9.70
CA ALA A 35 12.58 16.24 -10.78
C ALA A 35 11.23 15.68 -10.28
N ALA A 36 11.24 14.92 -9.18
CA ALA A 36 10.04 14.25 -8.69
C ALA A 36 10.07 13.99 -7.17
N VAL A 37 8.87 13.91 -6.58
CA VAL A 37 8.61 13.30 -5.27
C VAL A 37 7.92 11.96 -5.51
N VAL A 38 8.49 10.90 -4.94
CA VAL A 38 7.91 9.55 -4.97
C VAL A 38 7.44 9.19 -3.56
N LEU A 39 6.18 8.79 -3.42
CA LEU A 39 5.64 8.33 -2.14
C LEU A 39 4.68 7.16 -2.29
N GLU A 40 4.60 6.34 -1.26
CA GLU A 40 3.48 5.42 -1.03
C GLU A 40 2.44 6.17 -0.18
N PRO A 41 1.16 6.26 -0.60
CA PRO A 41 0.11 6.88 0.21
C PRO A 41 -0.32 5.99 1.39
N LEU A 42 0.14 4.74 1.40
CA LEU A 42 0.14 3.86 2.56
C LEU A 42 1.40 2.99 2.47
N GLN A 43 2.40 3.25 3.31
CA GLN A 43 3.64 2.48 3.35
C GLN A 43 3.39 1.05 3.85
N GLY A 44 3.51 0.09 2.94
CA GLY A 44 3.17 -1.30 3.22
C GLY A 44 4.26 -2.05 3.96
N GLU A 45 5.40 -2.24 3.30
CA GLU A 45 6.56 -2.93 3.89
C GLU A 45 7.12 -2.18 5.11
N GLY A 46 6.94 -0.86 5.15
CA GLY A 46 7.37 0.03 6.23
C GLY A 46 6.62 -0.15 7.55
N GLY A 47 5.61 -1.03 7.61
CA GLY A 47 4.85 -1.30 8.83
C GLY A 47 3.39 -0.90 8.77
N ILE A 48 2.79 -0.82 7.57
CA ILE A 48 1.38 -0.38 7.37
C ILE A 48 1.14 1.02 7.94
N HIS A 49 1.74 2.04 7.35
CA HIS A 49 1.54 3.44 7.76
C HIS A 49 0.75 4.19 6.68
N PRO A 50 -0.56 4.43 6.89
CA PRO A 50 -1.32 5.34 6.03
C PRO A 50 -0.77 6.77 6.11
N ALA A 51 -0.71 7.45 4.97
CA ALA A 51 -0.45 8.87 4.95
C ALA A 51 -1.64 9.64 5.53
N ASP A 52 -1.36 10.75 6.22
CA ASP A 52 -2.41 11.69 6.61
C ASP A 52 -2.94 12.40 5.35
N ALA A 53 -4.25 12.65 5.29
CA ALA A 53 -4.85 13.32 4.13
C ALA A 53 -4.25 14.73 3.92
N GLU A 54 -4.09 15.48 5.01
CA GLU A 54 -3.44 16.80 5.00
C GLU A 54 -1.99 16.74 4.52
N TYR A 55 -1.25 15.67 4.86
CA TYR A 55 0.10 15.45 4.34
C TYR A 55 0.07 15.29 2.82
N LEU A 56 -0.79 14.41 2.28
CA LEU A 56 -0.90 14.20 0.83
C LEU A 56 -1.28 15.51 0.09
N GLU A 57 -2.24 16.26 0.61
CA GLU A 57 -2.66 17.56 0.08
C GLU A 57 -1.50 18.57 0.09
N ARG A 58 -0.76 18.63 1.20
CA ARG A 58 0.39 19.52 1.35
C ARG A 58 1.51 19.16 0.37
N VAL A 59 1.83 17.88 0.22
CA VAL A 59 2.81 17.40 -0.75
C VAL A 59 2.40 17.81 -2.16
N ARG A 60 1.15 17.54 -2.57
CA ARG A 60 0.64 17.91 -3.90
C ARG A 60 0.74 19.41 -4.15
N ARG A 61 0.38 20.24 -3.17
CA ARG A 61 0.53 21.70 -3.29
C ARG A 61 1.98 22.10 -3.52
N ILE A 62 2.90 21.61 -2.68
CA ILE A 62 4.33 21.94 -2.77
C ILE A 62 4.90 21.50 -4.12
N THR A 63 4.58 20.29 -4.57
CA THR A 63 5.11 19.77 -5.84
C THR A 63 4.56 20.55 -7.03
N HIS A 64 3.26 20.86 -7.03
CA HIS A 64 2.63 21.65 -8.09
C HIS A 64 3.20 23.07 -8.17
N GLU A 65 3.31 23.78 -7.05
CA GLU A 65 3.87 25.15 -6.98
C GLU A 65 5.31 25.23 -7.50
N ARG A 66 6.07 24.14 -7.44
CA ARG A 66 7.47 24.07 -7.85
C ARG A 66 7.70 23.39 -9.21
N GLY A 67 6.65 22.95 -9.90
CA GLY A 67 6.78 22.20 -11.15
C GLY A 67 7.46 20.83 -10.98
N ILE A 68 7.37 20.24 -9.79
CA ILE A 68 7.94 18.94 -9.44
C ILE A 68 6.87 17.87 -9.65
N LEU A 69 7.23 16.74 -10.27
CA LEU A 69 6.28 15.65 -10.48
C LEU A 69 5.96 14.93 -9.16
N LEU A 70 4.68 14.68 -8.88
CA LEU A 70 4.24 13.79 -7.82
C LEU A 70 3.95 12.40 -8.38
N ILE A 71 4.72 11.41 -7.92
CA ILE A 71 4.56 10.00 -8.26
C ILE A 71 4.01 9.27 -7.03
N ALA A 72 2.81 8.70 -7.17
CA ALA A 72 2.22 7.83 -6.15
C ALA A 72 2.44 6.36 -6.49
N ASP A 73 3.16 5.65 -5.61
CA ASP A 73 3.24 4.19 -5.65
C ASP A 73 2.02 3.59 -4.96
N GLU A 74 1.05 3.17 -5.76
CA GLU A 74 -0.16 2.49 -5.33
C GLU A 74 -0.12 1.00 -5.69
N ILE A 75 1.08 0.42 -5.87
CA ILE A 75 1.24 -1.00 -6.21
C ILE A 75 0.63 -1.89 -5.13
N GLN A 76 0.84 -1.58 -3.85
CA GLN A 76 0.27 -2.37 -2.74
C GLN A 76 -1.07 -1.85 -2.24
N SER A 77 -1.23 -0.52 -2.14
CA SER A 77 -2.41 0.14 -1.57
C SER A 77 -3.59 0.24 -2.54
N GLY A 78 -3.33 0.19 -3.84
CA GLY A 78 -4.35 0.27 -4.88
C GLY A 78 -5.41 -0.83 -4.74
N PHE A 79 -6.65 -0.47 -5.04
CA PHE A 79 -7.85 -1.32 -5.13
C PHE A 79 -8.33 -1.96 -3.82
N ARG A 80 -7.51 -2.10 -2.78
CA ARG A 80 -7.84 -2.85 -1.55
C ARG A 80 -8.19 -1.99 -0.34
N THR A 81 -8.13 -0.67 -0.47
CA THR A 81 -8.19 0.29 0.64
C THR A 81 -9.55 0.99 0.78
N GLY A 82 -10.61 0.45 0.18
CA GLY A 82 -11.92 1.10 0.15
C GLY A 82 -12.19 1.93 -1.11
N ALA A 83 -11.18 2.13 -1.95
CA ALA A 83 -11.24 2.91 -3.18
C ALA A 83 -10.24 2.36 -4.22
N PRO A 84 -10.34 2.77 -5.50
CA PRO A 84 -9.35 2.40 -6.51
C PRO A 84 -7.92 2.84 -6.13
N PHE A 85 -7.76 4.04 -5.59
CA PHE A 85 -6.48 4.62 -5.16
C PHE A 85 -6.65 5.44 -3.88
N VAL A 86 -5.69 5.33 -2.96
CA VAL A 86 -5.70 6.07 -1.68
C VAL A 86 -5.57 7.57 -1.91
N THR A 87 -4.70 7.98 -2.84
CA THR A 87 -4.47 9.39 -3.22
C THR A 87 -5.74 10.05 -3.74
N VAL A 88 -6.42 9.41 -4.69
CA VAL A 88 -7.68 9.91 -5.26
C VAL A 88 -8.77 10.00 -4.20
N ALA A 89 -8.86 9.01 -3.29
CA ALA A 89 -9.78 9.06 -2.16
C ALA A 89 -9.48 10.19 -1.17
N ALA A 90 -8.24 10.71 -1.14
CA ALA A 90 -7.84 11.88 -0.38
C ALA A 90 -7.99 13.20 -1.17
N GLY A 91 -8.64 13.19 -2.33
CA GLY A 91 -8.80 14.39 -3.17
C GLY A 91 -7.51 14.84 -3.87
N VAL A 92 -6.47 14.01 -3.87
CA VAL A 92 -5.18 14.31 -4.47
C VAL A 92 -5.03 13.56 -5.79
N THR A 93 -4.76 14.29 -6.87
CA THR A 93 -4.39 13.72 -8.17
C THR A 93 -2.86 13.85 -8.38
N PRO A 94 -2.12 12.74 -8.29
CA PRO A 94 -0.70 12.69 -8.65
C PRO A 94 -0.50 12.92 -10.16
N ASP A 95 0.71 13.31 -10.53
CA ASP A 95 1.10 13.41 -11.94
C ASP A 95 1.33 12.02 -12.55
N ILE A 96 1.80 11.07 -11.73
CA ILE A 96 2.01 9.67 -12.09
C ILE A 96 1.46 8.76 -10.97
N ILE A 97 0.73 7.72 -11.34
CA ILE A 97 0.40 6.60 -10.44
C ILE A 97 1.04 5.33 -11.00
N VAL A 98 1.77 4.59 -10.18
CA VAL A 98 2.21 3.22 -10.51
C VAL A 98 1.36 2.21 -9.75
N THR A 99 0.86 1.18 -10.44
CA THR A 99 0.01 0.14 -9.84
C THR A 99 0.26 -1.24 -10.47
N ALA A 100 0.05 -2.31 -9.70
CA ALA A 100 0.19 -3.70 -10.12
C ALA A 100 -0.59 -4.61 -9.15
N LYS A 101 -0.02 -5.75 -8.73
CA LYS A 101 -0.55 -6.69 -7.71
C LYS A 101 -2.04 -7.02 -7.91
N ALA A 102 -2.92 -6.33 -7.18
CA ALA A 102 -4.36 -6.55 -7.24
C ALA A 102 -4.95 -6.28 -8.64
N LEU A 103 -4.27 -5.47 -9.47
CA LEU A 103 -4.68 -5.11 -10.83
C LEU A 103 -5.13 -6.30 -11.70
N ALA A 104 -4.44 -7.44 -11.63
CA ALA A 104 -4.81 -8.64 -12.39
C ALA A 104 -4.84 -9.91 -11.54
N ASN A 105 -5.10 -9.74 -10.24
CA ASN A 105 -5.38 -10.82 -9.29
C ASN A 105 -4.45 -12.05 -9.40
N GLY A 106 -3.14 -11.80 -9.53
CA GLY A 106 -2.11 -12.84 -9.62
C GLY A 106 -1.44 -13.00 -10.99
N PHE A 107 -2.01 -12.44 -12.07
CA PHE A 107 -1.33 -12.41 -13.37
C PHE A 107 -0.32 -11.24 -13.44
N PRO A 108 0.91 -11.43 -13.99
CA PRO A 108 1.90 -10.36 -14.04
C PRO A 108 1.52 -9.22 -14.99
N ILE A 109 1.23 -8.05 -14.41
CA ILE A 109 1.07 -6.77 -15.12
C ILE A 109 1.25 -5.61 -14.14
N GLY A 110 1.84 -4.53 -14.61
CA GLY A 110 1.87 -3.24 -13.94
C GLY A 110 1.49 -2.14 -14.92
N LEU A 111 0.97 -1.04 -14.40
CA LEU A 111 0.60 0.16 -15.15
C LEU A 111 1.30 1.38 -14.56
N THR A 112 1.79 2.24 -15.44
CA THR A 112 2.21 3.61 -15.13
C THR A 112 1.16 4.52 -15.75
N LEU A 113 0.28 5.07 -14.92
CA LEU A 113 -0.72 6.04 -15.33
C LEU A 113 -0.07 7.42 -15.28
N VAL A 114 -0.18 8.19 -16.36
CA VAL A 114 0.38 9.54 -16.47
C VAL A 114 -0.69 10.51 -16.96
N THR A 115 -0.50 11.80 -16.69
CA THR A 115 -1.34 12.85 -17.29
C THR A 115 -1.12 12.94 -18.80
N GLU A 116 -2.08 13.54 -19.50
CA GLU A 116 -1.96 13.77 -20.95
C GLU A 116 -0.77 14.67 -21.31
N GLU A 117 -0.47 15.66 -20.46
CA GLU A 117 0.71 16.52 -20.61
C GLU A 117 2.02 15.71 -20.61
N ILE A 118 2.19 14.82 -19.63
CA ILE A 118 3.37 13.93 -19.56
C ILE A 118 3.38 12.99 -20.77
N SER A 119 2.24 12.40 -21.11
CA SER A 119 2.13 11.50 -22.25
C SER A 119 2.54 12.18 -23.57
N ALA A 120 2.14 13.44 -23.78
CA ALA A 120 2.46 14.21 -24.98
C ALA A 120 3.93 14.63 -25.04
N ALA A 121 4.59 14.79 -23.88
CA ALA A 121 6.01 15.13 -23.80
C ALA A 121 6.94 13.93 -24.08
N LEU A 122 6.45 12.70 -24.00
CA LEU A 122 7.24 11.49 -24.25
C LEU A 122 7.36 11.20 -25.76
N PRO A 123 8.57 11.25 -26.35
CA PRO A 123 8.74 10.95 -27.76
C PRO A 123 8.50 9.46 -28.04
N GLY A 124 8.05 9.16 -29.26
CA GLY A 124 7.94 7.77 -29.73
C GLY A 124 9.27 7.03 -29.60
N GLY A 125 9.26 5.88 -28.92
CA GLY A 125 10.47 5.09 -28.65
C GLY A 125 11.22 5.46 -27.35
N ALA A 126 10.72 6.40 -26.53
CA ALA A 126 11.32 6.75 -25.24
C ALA A 126 11.33 5.58 -24.24
N HIS A 127 10.35 4.69 -24.33
CA HIS A 127 10.22 3.50 -23.48
C HIS A 127 9.53 2.36 -24.24
N GLY A 128 9.79 1.12 -23.84
CA GLY A 128 9.18 -0.06 -24.45
C GLY A 128 9.38 -1.30 -23.60
N SER A 129 8.52 -2.30 -23.80
CA SER A 129 8.60 -3.60 -23.12
C SER A 129 8.08 -4.71 -24.02
N THR A 130 8.83 -5.80 -24.13
CA THR A 130 8.46 -6.96 -24.97
C THR A 130 7.14 -7.60 -24.55
N PHE A 131 6.90 -7.70 -23.24
CA PHE A 131 5.68 -8.32 -22.69
C PHE A 131 4.67 -7.29 -22.16
N GLY A 132 5.05 -6.01 -22.07
CA GLY A 132 4.17 -4.94 -21.63
C GLY A 132 2.98 -4.78 -22.56
N GLY A 133 1.77 -4.72 -22.00
CA GLY A 133 0.54 -4.54 -22.78
C GLY A 133 0.10 -5.78 -23.57
N ASN A 134 0.66 -6.96 -23.31
CA ASN A 134 0.22 -8.18 -24.00
C ASN A 134 -1.28 -8.46 -23.76
N PRO A 135 -2.02 -9.00 -24.76
CA PRO A 135 -3.47 -9.15 -24.66
C PRO A 135 -3.97 -10.04 -23.51
N LEU A 136 -3.18 -11.05 -23.11
CA LEU A 136 -3.57 -11.96 -22.02
C LEU A 136 -3.56 -11.23 -20.68
N ALA A 137 -2.47 -10.53 -20.37
CA ALA A 137 -2.35 -9.73 -19.16
C ALA A 137 -3.36 -8.59 -19.12
N ALA A 138 -3.56 -7.91 -20.25
CA ALA A 138 -4.56 -6.86 -20.38
C ALA A 138 -5.98 -7.39 -20.12
N ARG A 139 -6.34 -8.56 -20.67
CA ARG A 139 -7.65 -9.16 -20.43
C ARG A 139 -7.86 -9.55 -18.97
N ALA A 140 -6.84 -10.13 -18.33
CA ALA A 140 -6.90 -10.46 -16.90
C ALA A 140 -7.13 -9.20 -16.04
N ALA A 141 -6.43 -8.10 -16.35
CA ALA A 141 -6.60 -6.84 -15.66
C ALA A 141 -8.00 -6.23 -15.88
N VAL A 142 -8.47 -6.17 -17.13
CA VAL A 142 -9.81 -5.65 -17.45
C VAL A 142 -10.90 -6.44 -16.73
N GLU A 143 -10.83 -7.77 -16.73
CA GLU A 143 -11.82 -8.60 -16.04
C GLU A 143 -11.77 -8.40 -14.52
N THR A 144 -10.58 -8.30 -13.95
CA THR A 144 -10.39 -8.03 -12.51
C THR A 144 -11.00 -6.69 -12.11
N LEU A 145 -10.70 -5.61 -12.85
CA LEU A 145 -11.26 -4.28 -12.60
C LEU A 145 -12.78 -4.25 -12.81
N ARG A 146 -13.29 -4.99 -13.80
CA ARG A 146 -14.73 -5.14 -14.03
C ARG A 146 -15.40 -5.76 -12.80
N ILE A 147 -14.85 -6.85 -12.26
CA ILE A 147 -15.35 -7.51 -11.04
C ILE A 147 -15.28 -6.56 -9.84
N PHE A 148 -14.16 -5.84 -9.66
CA PHE A 148 -14.03 -4.90 -8.54
C PHE A 148 -15.13 -3.84 -8.53
N ARG A 149 -15.51 -3.35 -9.71
CA ARG A 149 -16.60 -2.38 -9.88
C ARG A 149 -17.98 -3.03 -9.75
N ASP A 150 -18.23 -4.09 -10.50
CA ASP A 150 -19.57 -4.67 -10.65
C ASP A 150 -20.05 -5.36 -9.35
N ASP A 151 -19.12 -5.92 -8.57
CA ASP A 151 -19.40 -6.59 -7.30
C ASP A 151 -19.15 -5.67 -6.07
N ASP A 152 -18.92 -4.38 -6.29
CA ASP A 152 -18.67 -3.36 -5.25
C ASP A 152 -17.56 -3.74 -4.24
N LEU A 153 -16.47 -4.33 -4.75
CA LEU A 153 -15.41 -4.86 -3.89
C LEU A 153 -14.59 -3.78 -3.19
N TYR A 154 -14.57 -2.55 -3.72
CA TYR A 154 -13.94 -1.41 -3.05
C TYR A 154 -14.63 -1.13 -1.71
N THR A 155 -15.94 -0.89 -1.73
CA THR A 155 -16.75 -0.62 -0.54
C THR A 155 -16.70 -1.79 0.43
N ARG A 156 -16.76 -3.03 -0.09
CA ARG A 156 -16.61 -4.25 0.71
C ARG A 156 -15.26 -4.30 1.43
N ALA A 157 -14.15 -3.99 0.74
CA ALA A 157 -12.83 -3.97 1.35
C ALA A 157 -12.71 -2.92 2.46
N GLY A 158 -13.33 -1.75 2.28
CA GLY A 158 -13.44 -0.72 3.31
C GLY A 158 -14.19 -1.23 4.55
N THR A 159 -15.37 -1.80 4.34
CA THR A 159 -16.25 -2.29 5.41
C THR A 159 -15.62 -3.43 6.20
N LEU A 160 -15.14 -4.48 5.51
CA LEU A 160 -14.47 -5.62 6.15
C LEU A 160 -13.19 -5.19 6.86
N GLY A 161 -12.42 -4.28 6.26
CA GLY A 161 -11.21 -3.75 6.86
C GLY A 161 -11.47 -3.08 8.21
N SER A 162 -12.44 -2.17 8.26
CA SER A 162 -12.84 -1.51 9.51
C SER A 162 -13.33 -2.51 10.55
N GLN A 163 -14.18 -3.46 10.16
CA GLN A 163 -14.68 -4.50 11.06
C GLN A 163 -13.54 -5.35 11.66
N ILE A 164 -12.59 -5.81 10.84
CA ILE A 164 -11.45 -6.61 11.30
C ILE A 164 -10.60 -5.79 12.27
N MET A 165 -10.28 -4.54 11.93
CA MET A 165 -9.44 -3.69 12.78
C MET A 165 -10.10 -3.38 14.13
N GLU A 166 -11.41 -3.11 14.14
CA GLU A 166 -12.20 -2.92 15.36
C GLU A 166 -12.17 -4.17 16.23
N ARG A 167 -12.50 -5.34 15.66
CA ARG A 167 -12.50 -6.60 16.41
C ARG A 167 -11.13 -6.95 17.00
N ILE A 168 -10.03 -6.69 16.29
CA ILE A 168 -8.67 -6.90 16.82
C ILE A 168 -8.39 -5.95 17.99
N THR A 169 -8.85 -4.70 17.88
CA THR A 169 -8.70 -3.69 18.95
C THR A 169 -9.49 -4.10 20.19
N ASP A 170 -10.71 -4.60 20.01
CA ASP A 170 -11.60 -5.05 21.07
C ASP A 170 -11.11 -6.31 21.81
N LEU A 171 -10.18 -7.08 21.21
CA LEU A 171 -9.50 -8.16 21.93
C LEU A 171 -8.77 -7.67 23.19
N GLY A 172 -8.42 -6.37 23.25
CA GLY A 172 -7.78 -5.77 24.42
C GLY A 172 -6.43 -6.41 24.80
N SER A 173 -5.79 -7.12 23.87
CA SER A 173 -4.58 -7.87 24.16
C SER A 173 -3.44 -6.94 24.59
N PRO A 174 -2.79 -7.17 25.73
CA PRO A 174 -1.66 -6.35 26.17
C PRO A 174 -0.42 -6.51 25.28
N ARG A 175 -0.38 -7.54 24.41
CA ARG A 175 0.69 -7.76 23.41
C ARG A 175 0.59 -6.78 22.25
N VAL A 176 -0.61 -6.26 21.96
CA VAL A 176 -0.86 -5.30 20.87
C VAL A 176 -0.51 -3.89 21.36
N ARG A 177 0.24 -3.16 20.53
CA ARG A 177 0.55 -1.74 20.72
C ARG A 177 -0.46 -0.87 19.97
N ALA A 178 -0.71 -1.19 18.71
CA ALA A 178 -1.64 -0.45 17.86
C ALA A 178 -2.15 -1.34 16.73
N VAL A 179 -3.37 -1.08 16.28
CA VAL A 179 -3.94 -1.61 15.03
C VAL A 179 -4.12 -0.42 14.09
N ARG A 180 -3.66 -0.54 12.86
CA ARG A 180 -3.74 0.54 11.86
C ARG A 180 -3.86 -0.02 10.46
N GLY A 181 -4.31 0.80 9.52
CA GLY A 181 -4.47 0.41 8.13
C GLY A 181 -5.57 1.17 7.43
N LYS A 182 -5.87 0.74 6.20
CA LYS A 182 -7.01 1.23 5.43
C LYS A 182 -7.56 0.09 4.58
N GLY A 183 -8.87 -0.16 4.64
CA GLY A 183 -9.50 -1.34 4.03
C GLY A 183 -8.79 -2.64 4.43
N LEU A 184 -8.54 -3.52 3.46
CA LEU A 184 -7.88 -4.83 3.68
C LEU A 184 -6.35 -4.75 3.60
N MET A 185 -5.79 -3.63 4.05
CA MET A 185 -4.37 -3.44 4.27
C MET A 185 -4.16 -3.08 5.74
N ILE A 186 -3.97 -4.09 6.57
CA ILE A 186 -4.08 -4.00 8.03
C ILE A 186 -2.75 -4.39 8.67
N GLY A 187 -2.32 -3.62 9.65
CA GLY A 187 -1.14 -3.86 10.47
C GLY A 187 -1.51 -3.95 11.94
N ILE A 188 -1.07 -5.03 12.59
CA ILE A 188 -1.14 -5.25 14.03
C ILE A 188 0.28 -5.06 14.57
N GLU A 189 0.56 -3.91 15.15
CA GLU A 189 1.83 -3.65 15.79
C GLU A 189 1.84 -4.25 17.19
N LEU A 190 2.90 -5.01 17.47
CA LEU A 190 3.10 -5.72 18.71
C LEU A 190 4.17 -5.03 19.55
N LYS A 191 4.09 -5.21 20.87
CA LYS A 191 5.14 -4.79 21.81
C LYS A 191 6.38 -5.70 21.77
N GLN A 192 6.29 -6.81 21.05
CA GLN A 192 7.32 -7.83 20.89
C GLN A 192 7.47 -8.23 19.42
N LYS A 193 8.48 -9.07 19.11
CA LYS A 193 8.71 -9.54 17.73
C LYS A 193 7.45 -10.21 17.16
N ALA A 194 7.14 -9.93 15.90
CA ALA A 194 5.98 -10.51 15.22
C ALA A 194 6.15 -11.99 14.84
N THR A 195 7.39 -12.47 14.73
CA THR A 195 7.69 -13.84 14.25
C THR A 195 6.97 -14.95 15.03
N PRO A 196 6.93 -14.95 16.39
CA PRO A 196 6.20 -15.99 17.12
C PRO A 196 4.68 -15.94 16.86
N VAL A 197 4.10 -14.75 16.75
CA VAL A 197 2.67 -14.59 16.43
C VAL A 197 2.37 -15.09 15.01
N LEU A 198 3.21 -14.74 14.03
CA LEU A 198 3.10 -15.24 12.65
C LEU A 198 3.17 -16.77 12.57
N ARG A 199 4.08 -17.39 13.32
CA ARG A 199 4.17 -18.86 13.42
C ARG A 199 2.93 -19.47 14.07
N GLY A 200 2.46 -18.88 15.17
CA GLY A 200 1.24 -19.34 15.84
C GLY A 200 0.00 -19.24 14.95
N LEU A 201 -0.11 -18.19 14.12
CA LEU A 201 -1.16 -18.05 13.11
C LEU A 201 -1.03 -19.14 12.04
N GLN A 202 0.18 -19.39 11.54
CA GLN A 202 0.44 -20.43 10.55
C GLN A 202 0.05 -21.83 11.07
N GLU A 203 0.37 -22.15 12.32
CA GLU A 203 -0.03 -23.40 12.99
C GLU A 203 -1.55 -23.54 13.12
N ARG A 204 -2.27 -22.42 13.12
CA ARG A 204 -3.75 -22.34 13.14
C ARG A 204 -4.36 -22.20 11.74
N GLY A 205 -3.57 -22.39 10.68
CA GLY A 205 -4.05 -22.34 9.30
C GLY A 205 -4.17 -20.93 8.70
N VAL A 206 -3.73 -19.89 9.41
CA VAL A 206 -3.78 -18.50 8.93
C VAL A 206 -2.40 -18.05 8.46
N LEU A 207 -2.28 -17.71 7.17
CA LEU A 207 -1.07 -17.14 6.61
C LEU A 207 -1.13 -15.61 6.65
N ALA A 208 -0.17 -15.01 7.36
CA ALA A 208 0.02 -13.58 7.47
C ALA A 208 1.47 -13.20 7.13
N LEU A 209 1.73 -11.91 6.90
CA LEU A 209 3.03 -11.42 6.49
C LEU A 209 3.66 -10.56 7.60
N PRO A 210 4.98 -10.47 7.70
CA PRO A 210 5.61 -9.40 8.46
C PRO A 210 5.54 -8.07 7.68
N ALA A 211 5.61 -6.95 8.42
CA ALA A 211 5.94 -5.63 7.90
C ALA A 211 6.93 -4.95 8.88
N GLY A 212 8.21 -5.29 8.73
CA GLY A 212 9.22 -5.04 9.76
C GLY A 212 9.15 -6.05 10.92
N ASN A 213 9.88 -5.78 12.00
CA ASN A 213 10.10 -6.75 13.08
C ASN A 213 8.92 -6.90 14.05
N LEU A 214 8.06 -5.90 14.13
CA LEU A 214 7.03 -5.78 15.18
C LEU A 214 5.60 -5.82 14.64
N VAL A 215 5.40 -5.86 13.32
CA VAL A 215 4.06 -5.75 12.73
C VAL A 215 3.67 -7.07 12.05
N VAL A 216 2.52 -7.61 12.45
CA VAL A 216 1.79 -8.62 11.67
C VAL A 216 0.94 -7.87 10.65
N ARG A 217 1.15 -8.15 9.38
CA ARG A 217 0.45 -7.55 8.25
C ARG A 217 -0.53 -8.55 7.65
N LEU A 218 -1.76 -8.10 7.52
CA LEU A 218 -2.86 -8.82 6.89
C LEU A 218 -3.21 -8.15 5.56
N LEU A 219 -3.27 -8.97 4.51
CA LEU A 219 -3.62 -8.58 3.14
C LEU A 219 -4.68 -9.53 2.56
N PRO A 220 -5.81 -9.75 3.24
CA PRO A 220 -6.76 -10.79 2.84
C PRO A 220 -7.45 -10.50 1.49
N PRO A 221 -7.99 -11.52 0.82
CA PRO A 221 -8.85 -11.36 -0.35
C PRO A 221 -10.09 -10.48 -0.07
N MET A 222 -10.45 -9.64 -1.04
CA MET A 222 -11.64 -8.77 -0.94
C MET A 222 -12.97 -9.54 -0.94
N ILE A 223 -12.94 -10.80 -1.38
CA ILE A 223 -14.09 -11.70 -1.44
C ILE A 223 -14.37 -12.44 -0.13
N TRP A 224 -13.55 -12.25 0.92
CA TRP A 224 -13.78 -12.89 2.22
C TRP A 224 -15.17 -12.61 2.75
N GLU A 225 -15.83 -13.66 3.22
CA GLU A 225 -17.10 -13.64 3.92
C GLU A 225 -16.88 -13.65 5.44
N GLN A 226 -17.97 -13.52 6.19
CA GLN A 226 -17.92 -13.46 7.65
C GLN A 226 -17.26 -14.71 8.25
N ALA A 227 -17.45 -15.89 7.66
CA ALA A 227 -16.82 -17.13 8.12
C ALA A 227 -15.29 -17.03 8.13
N GLN A 228 -14.66 -16.47 7.08
CA GLN A 228 -13.21 -16.30 7.04
C GLN A 228 -12.73 -15.24 8.04
N VAL A 229 -13.54 -14.19 8.26
CA VAL A 229 -13.25 -13.19 9.31
C VAL A 229 -13.28 -13.84 10.69
N ASP A 230 -14.26 -14.71 10.96
CA ASP A 230 -14.38 -15.41 12.24
C ASP A 230 -13.24 -16.40 12.46
N GLU A 231 -12.83 -17.15 11.43
CA GLU A 231 -11.66 -18.02 11.47
C GLU A 231 -10.37 -17.24 11.78
N LEU A 232 -10.17 -16.08 11.13
CA LEU A 232 -9.04 -15.19 11.42
C LEU A 232 -9.06 -14.73 12.89
N MET A 233 -10.22 -14.30 13.39
CA MET A 233 -10.34 -13.77 14.74
C MET A 233 -10.10 -14.85 15.80
N LEU A 234 -10.64 -16.06 15.60
CA LEU A 234 -10.37 -17.21 16.48
C LEU A 234 -8.86 -17.51 16.53
N ALA A 235 -8.18 -17.48 15.39
CA ALA A 235 -6.74 -17.71 15.34
C ALA A 235 -5.95 -16.60 16.06
N LEU A 236 -6.35 -15.33 15.87
CA LEU A 236 -5.74 -14.17 16.51
C LEU A 236 -5.92 -14.19 18.03
N GLU A 237 -7.12 -14.49 18.52
CA GLU A 237 -7.40 -14.69 19.94
C GLU A 237 -6.44 -15.72 20.55
N GLY A 238 -6.27 -16.87 19.89
CA GLY A 238 -5.42 -17.95 20.36
C GLY A 238 -3.91 -17.64 20.38
N VAL A 239 -3.43 -16.60 19.70
CA VAL A 239 -1.99 -16.22 19.68
C VAL A 239 -1.71 -14.89 20.38
N LEU A 240 -2.72 -14.03 20.49
CA LEU A 240 -2.65 -12.74 21.17
C LEU A 240 -3.13 -12.81 22.62
N ALA A 241 -3.79 -13.90 23.04
CA ALA A 241 -4.05 -14.14 24.45
C ALA A 241 -2.76 -14.12 25.29
N VAL A 242 -2.89 -13.66 26.52
CA VAL A 242 -1.84 -13.81 27.54
C VAL A 242 -1.89 -15.25 28.01
N ASP A 243 -0.75 -15.94 28.01
CA ASP A 243 -0.64 -17.22 28.70
C ASP A 243 -1.03 -16.98 30.18
N GLN A 244 -2.08 -17.65 30.66
CA GLN A 244 -2.45 -17.62 32.08
C GLN A 244 -1.37 -18.29 32.92
#